data_AF-A0A511FBN7-F1
#
_entry.id   AF-A0A511FBN7-F1
#
_cell.length_a   1.000
_cell.length_b   1.000
_cell.length_c   1.000
_cell.angle_alpha   90.00
_cell.angle_beta   90.00
_cell.angle_gamma   90.00
#
_symmetry.space_group_name_H-M   'P 1'
#
loop_
_entity.id
_entity.type
_entity.pdbx_description
1 polymer ?
#
loop_
_entity_poly.entity_id
_entity_poly.type
_entity_poly.pdbx_seq_one_letter_code
_entity_poly.pdbx_strand_id
1 'polypeptide(L)'
;MEQIARAAGVGVGTVYRHFPDRAALVRAVIADRLAHVGRLVAAAGTALDGPDPRAAWEGFLDGILESGLPMLLPALAPRARDADVFTPDLVDERARTAAAAAGVVGAAQDRGLIRADVGVPEILLMFAAALRPLPGLPDELNAALLERRAPLLRAALRPGGDPLPGRPVEVADLLTTLAP
;
A
#
# COMPACT_ATOMS: atom_id res chain seq x y z
N MET A 1 8.67 20.96 -8.58
CA MET A 1 8.04 21.85 -7.58
C MET A 1 6.97 22.75 -8.21
N GLU A 2 7.25 23.43 -9.32
CA GLU A 2 6.27 24.31 -9.99
C GLU A 2 4.96 23.63 -10.41
N GLN A 3 5.05 22.43 -11.01
CA GLN A 3 3.86 21.66 -11.37
C GLN A 3 3.01 21.29 -10.15
N ILE A 4 3.66 20.99 -9.02
CA ILE A 4 3.00 20.65 -7.75
C ILE A 4 2.32 21.88 -7.17
N ALA A 5 3.01 23.03 -7.18
CA ALA A 5 2.44 24.31 -6.76
C ALA A 5 1.19 24.67 -7.57
N ARG A 6 1.27 24.51 -8.90
CA ARG A 6 0.14 24.73 -9.82
C ARG A 6 -1.02 23.78 -9.53
N ALA A 7 -0.75 22.49 -9.38
CA ALA A 7 -1.77 21.49 -9.08
C ALA A 7 -2.44 21.73 -7.72
N ALA A 8 -1.69 22.22 -6.73
CA ALA A 8 -2.20 22.54 -5.40
C ALA A 8 -2.83 23.94 -5.30
N GLY A 9 -2.83 24.75 -6.37
CA GLY A 9 -3.38 26.10 -6.36
C GLY A 9 -2.60 27.08 -5.46
N VAL A 10 -1.32 26.81 -5.18
CA VAL A 10 -0.47 27.64 -4.32
C VAL A 10 0.73 28.21 -5.06
N GLY A 11 1.30 29.30 -4.55
CA GLY A 11 2.54 29.86 -5.09
C GLY A 11 3.75 28.93 -4.87
N VAL A 12 4.67 28.88 -5.83
CA VAL A 12 5.88 28.04 -5.74
C VAL A 12 6.74 28.36 -4.50
N GLY A 13 6.81 29.64 -4.11
CA GLY A 13 7.48 30.07 -2.88
C GLY A 13 6.81 29.57 -1.60
N THR A 14 5.50 29.30 -1.63
CA THR A 14 4.80 28.65 -0.50
C THR A 14 5.20 27.18 -0.41
N VAL A 15 5.33 26.48 -1.54
CA VAL A 15 5.80 25.08 -1.53
C VAL A 15 7.24 25.02 -1.00
N TYR A 16 8.16 25.86 -1.49
CA TYR A 16 9.55 25.88 -1.00
C TYR A 16 9.68 26.26 0.47
N ARG A 17 8.80 27.11 1.00
CA ARG A 17 8.77 27.43 2.44
C ARG A 17 8.42 26.22 3.32
N HIS A 18 7.58 25.31 2.84
CA HIS A 18 7.21 24.09 3.58
C HIS A 18 8.17 22.92 3.27
N PHE A 19 8.64 22.85 2.02
CA PHE A 19 9.49 21.79 1.51
C PHE A 19 10.68 22.40 0.78
N PRO A 20 11.79 22.65 1.50
CA PRO A 20 12.96 23.34 0.95
C PRO A 20 13.54 22.68 -0.31
N ASP A 21 13.38 21.36 -0.42
CA ASP A 21 13.80 20.58 -1.58
C ASP A 21 12.79 19.48 -1.90
N ARG A 22 13.03 18.76 -3.01
CA ARG A 22 12.18 17.67 -3.47
C ARG A 22 12.20 16.49 -2.49
N ALA A 23 13.33 16.21 -1.85
CA ALA A 23 13.44 15.10 -0.90
C ALA A 23 12.58 15.36 0.34
N ALA A 24 12.56 16.59 0.87
CA ALA A 24 11.70 17.02 1.97
C ALA A 24 10.21 16.84 1.65
N LEU A 25 9.79 17.19 0.43
CA LEU A 25 8.43 16.93 -0.01
C LEU A 25 8.12 15.42 -0.07
N VAL A 26 9.02 14.63 -0.66
CA VAL A 26 8.82 13.17 -0.78
C VAL A 26 8.78 12.51 0.60
N ARG A 27 9.64 12.92 1.54
CA ARG A 27 9.62 12.48 2.95
C ARG A 27 8.26 12.75 3.58
N ALA A 28 7.73 13.95 3.43
CA ALA A 28 6.44 14.33 3.99
C ALA A 28 5.29 13.49 3.40
N VAL A 29 5.32 13.21 2.08
CA VAL A 29 4.34 12.34 1.43
C VAL A 29 4.44 10.90 1.96
N ILE A 30 5.65 10.36 2.12
CA ILE A 30 5.84 9.01 2.67
C ILE A 30 5.33 8.95 4.12
N ALA A 31 5.68 9.94 4.95
CA ALA A 31 5.23 10.02 6.33
C ALA A 31 3.70 10.04 6.44
N ASP A 32 3.04 10.90 5.64
CA ASP A 32 1.58 11.00 5.60
C ASP A 32 0.93 9.67 5.17
N ARG A 33 1.50 9.00 4.16
CA ARG A 33 1.01 7.70 3.67
C ARG A 33 1.21 6.58 4.70
N LEU A 34 2.36 6.49 5.34
CA LEU A 34 2.62 5.52 6.40
C LEU A 34 1.69 5.73 7.59
N ALA A 35 1.46 6.98 8.01
CA ALA A 35 0.54 7.30 9.09
C ALA A 35 -0.91 6.93 8.73
N HIS A 36 -1.34 7.19 7.50
CA HIS A 36 -2.67 6.80 7.03
C HIS A 36 -2.84 5.28 7.02
N VAL A 37 -1.87 4.54 6.46
CA VAL A 37 -1.88 3.08 6.45
C VAL A 37 -1.85 2.52 7.86
N GLY A 38 -1.06 3.11 8.76
CA GLY A 38 -1.04 2.73 10.18
C GLY A 38 -2.41 2.82 10.85
N ARG A 39 -3.20 3.86 10.53
CA ARG A 39 -4.59 3.97 11.02
C ARG A 39 -5.49 2.87 10.47
N LEU A 40 -5.37 2.54 9.19
CA LEU A 40 -6.13 1.45 8.57
C LEU A 40 -5.81 0.10 9.20
N VAL A 41 -4.52 -0.18 9.41
CA VAL A 41 -4.05 -1.41 10.05
C VAL A 41 -4.56 -1.51 11.49
N ALA A 42 -4.48 -0.42 12.27
CA ALA A 42 -4.99 -0.40 13.64
C ALA A 42 -6.51 -0.63 13.70
N ALA A 43 -7.27 0.01 12.81
CA ALA A 43 -8.71 -0.18 12.70
C ALA A 43 -9.08 -1.63 12.35
N ALA A 44 -8.38 -2.22 11.36
CA ALA A 44 -8.59 -3.60 10.94
C ALA A 44 -8.26 -4.61 12.04
N GLY A 45 -7.16 -4.39 12.78
CA GLY A 45 -6.77 -5.23 13.90
C GLY A 45 -7.85 -5.34 14.97
N THR A 46 -8.59 -4.25 15.23
CA THR A 46 -9.74 -4.29 16.16
C THR A 46 -10.98 -4.89 15.51
N ALA A 47 -11.27 -4.53 14.26
CA ALA A 47 -12.51 -4.89 13.59
C ALA A 47 -12.60 -6.39 13.22
N LEU A 48 -11.46 -7.07 13.02
CA LEU A 48 -11.41 -8.51 12.73
C LEU A 48 -11.83 -9.39 13.92
N ASP A 49 -11.83 -8.86 15.14
CA ASP A 49 -12.39 -9.51 16.34
C ASP A 49 -13.88 -9.19 16.56
N GLY A 50 -14.45 -8.36 15.68
CA GLY A 50 -15.84 -7.93 15.74
C GLY A 50 -16.85 -8.96 15.20
N PRO A 51 -18.14 -8.57 15.15
CA PRO A 51 -19.23 -9.45 14.73
C PRO A 51 -19.20 -9.82 13.24
N ASP A 52 -18.52 -9.03 12.40
CA ASP A 52 -18.37 -9.29 10.97
C ASP A 52 -16.90 -9.14 10.51
N PRO A 53 -16.06 -10.16 10.75
CA PRO A 53 -14.66 -10.13 10.32
C PRO A 53 -14.49 -10.03 8.81
N ARG A 54 -15.46 -10.52 8.02
CA ARG A 54 -15.40 -10.43 6.56
C ARG A 54 -15.57 -8.98 6.11
N ALA A 55 -16.57 -8.27 6.61
CA ALA A 55 -16.73 -6.85 6.32
C ALA A 55 -15.51 -6.04 6.78
N ALA A 56 -14.93 -6.37 7.93
CA ALA A 56 -13.70 -5.74 8.42
C ALA A 56 -12.51 -5.93 7.46
N TRP A 57 -12.29 -7.15 6.96
CA TRP A 57 -11.27 -7.44 5.97
C TRP A 57 -11.50 -6.71 4.65
N GLU A 58 -12.73 -6.76 4.13
CA GLU A 58 -13.08 -6.11 2.86
C GLU A 58 -12.85 -4.59 2.93
N GLY A 59 -13.26 -3.96 4.03
CA GLY A 59 -13.06 -2.54 4.29
C GLY A 59 -11.61 -2.15 4.54
N PHE A 60 -10.81 -3.04 5.17
CA PHE A 60 -9.35 -2.84 5.25
C PHE A 60 -8.72 -2.81 3.86
N LEU A 61 -9.07 -3.77 3.00
CA LEU A 61 -8.61 -3.78 1.62
C LEU A 61 -9.04 -2.51 0.88
N ASP A 62 -10.31 -2.11 0.97
CA ASP A 62 -10.79 -0.87 0.34
C ASP A 62 -9.99 0.34 0.80
N GLY A 63 -9.77 0.49 2.11
CA GLY A 63 -8.96 1.58 2.65
C GLY A 63 -7.52 1.57 2.12
N ILE A 64 -6.88 0.39 1.98
CA ILE A 64 -5.55 0.29 1.39
C ILE A 64 -5.55 0.73 -0.08
N LEU A 65 -6.57 0.37 -0.85
CA LEU A 65 -6.67 0.80 -2.26
C LEU A 65 -6.90 2.31 -2.38
N GLU A 66 -7.81 2.85 -1.57
CA GLU A 66 -8.15 4.27 -1.53
C GLU A 66 -7.01 5.15 -0.98
N SER A 67 -6.11 4.59 -0.16
CA SER A 67 -4.94 5.29 0.37
C SER A 67 -3.99 5.81 -0.73
N GLY A 68 -4.08 5.26 -1.94
CA GLY A 68 -3.15 5.53 -3.04
C GLY A 68 -1.75 4.94 -2.83
N LEU A 69 -1.48 4.24 -1.72
CA LEU A 69 -0.19 3.59 -1.46
C LEU A 69 0.21 2.64 -2.60
N PRO A 70 -0.67 1.74 -3.11
CA PRO A 70 -0.28 0.84 -4.19
C PRO A 70 0.21 1.57 -5.45
N MET A 71 -0.33 2.76 -5.74
CA MET A 71 0.08 3.58 -6.88
C MET A 71 1.43 4.28 -6.65
N LEU A 72 1.80 4.53 -5.39
CA LEU A 72 3.07 5.18 -5.04
C LEU A 72 4.24 4.19 -4.97
N LEU A 73 4.00 2.93 -4.61
CA LEU A 73 5.06 1.92 -4.43
C LEU A 73 6.06 1.82 -5.59
N PRO A 74 5.65 1.82 -6.87
CA PRO A 74 6.61 1.73 -7.97
C PRO A 74 7.56 2.93 -8.05
N ALA A 75 7.12 4.10 -7.58
CA ALA A 75 7.95 5.31 -7.51
C ALA A 75 8.80 5.37 -6.23
N LEU A 76 8.32 4.76 -5.14
CA LEU A 76 8.99 4.75 -3.84
C LEU A 76 10.04 3.63 -3.70
N ALA A 77 9.77 2.44 -4.24
CA ALA A 77 10.64 1.27 -4.10
C ALA A 77 12.07 1.50 -4.62
N PRO A 78 12.30 2.15 -5.79
CA PRO A 78 13.65 2.46 -6.25
C PRO A 78 14.40 3.43 -5.33
N ARG A 79 13.68 4.22 -4.54
CA ARG A 79 14.21 5.21 -3.61
C ARG A 79 14.31 4.70 -2.17
N ALA A 80 13.99 3.44 -1.92
CA ALA A 80 13.85 2.89 -0.58
C ALA A 80 15.15 2.92 0.26
N ARG A 81 16.30 3.06 -0.41
CA ARG A 81 17.64 3.18 0.19
C ARG A 81 18.21 4.60 0.15
N ASP A 82 17.49 5.54 -0.46
CA ASP A 82 17.90 6.94 -0.53
C ASP A 82 17.81 7.53 0.89
N ALA A 83 18.94 7.75 1.56
CA ALA A 83 18.98 8.21 2.95
C ALA A 83 18.38 9.62 3.15
N ASP A 84 18.32 10.44 2.09
CA ASP A 84 17.63 11.72 2.08
C ASP A 84 16.10 11.56 1.97
N VAL A 85 15.59 10.38 1.64
CA VAL A 85 14.15 10.10 1.48
C VAL A 85 13.62 9.15 2.57
N PHE A 86 14.36 8.10 2.90
CA PHE A 86 14.03 7.18 3.98
C PHE A 86 15.00 7.42 5.15
N THR A 87 14.67 8.42 5.96
CA THR A 87 15.37 8.67 7.22
C THR A 87 15.19 7.48 8.17
N PRO A 88 16.07 7.29 9.17
CA PRO A 88 15.94 6.21 10.16
C PRO A 88 14.53 6.10 10.74
N ASP A 89 13.93 7.23 11.15
CA ASP A 89 12.56 7.25 11.68
C ASP A 89 11.51 6.72 10.69
N LEU A 90 11.63 7.05 9.40
CA LEU A 90 10.72 6.57 8.37
C LEU A 90 10.94 5.10 8.03
N VAL A 91 12.19 4.62 8.10
CA VAL A 91 12.51 3.19 7.96
C VAL A 91 11.87 2.40 9.11
N ASP A 92 11.97 2.91 10.33
CA ASP A 92 11.38 2.28 11.51
C ASP A 92 9.84 2.33 11.46
N GLU A 93 9.26 3.46 11.07
CA GLU A 93 7.80 3.60 10.84
C GLU A 93 7.31 2.59 9.80
N ARG A 94 8.01 2.49 8.66
CA ARG A 94 7.71 1.51 7.60
C ARG A 94 7.75 0.09 8.15
N ALA A 95 8.80 -0.25 8.91
CA ALA A 95 8.94 -1.59 9.49
C ALA A 95 7.81 -1.91 10.47
N ARG A 96 7.47 -0.98 11.37
CA ARG A 96 6.35 -1.14 12.33
C ARG A 96 5.02 -1.31 11.61
N THR A 97 4.71 -0.44 10.64
CA THR A 97 3.44 -0.51 9.90
C THR A 97 3.35 -1.80 9.09
N ALA A 98 4.44 -2.24 8.45
CA ALA A 98 4.44 -3.49 7.70
C ALA A 98 4.27 -4.72 8.60
N ALA A 99 4.92 -4.74 9.77
CA ALA A 99 4.75 -5.82 10.75
C ALA A 99 3.30 -5.88 11.28
N ALA A 100 2.69 -4.74 11.58
CA ALA A 100 1.30 -4.68 12.00
C ALA A 100 0.33 -5.14 10.88
N ALA A 101 0.62 -4.79 9.62
CA ALA A 101 -0.15 -5.28 8.48
C ALA A 101 -0.04 -6.81 8.32
N ALA A 102 1.12 -7.40 8.60
CA ALA A 102 1.28 -8.86 8.62
C ALA A 102 0.39 -9.52 9.68
N GLY A 103 0.25 -8.88 10.86
CA GLY A 103 -0.70 -9.33 11.88
C GLY A 103 -2.16 -9.32 11.41
N VAL A 104 -2.57 -8.30 10.67
CA VAL A 104 -3.93 -8.22 10.09
C VAL A 104 -4.15 -9.32 9.03
N VAL A 105 -3.17 -9.55 8.15
CA VAL A 105 -3.23 -10.62 7.15
C VAL A 105 -3.29 -12.00 7.82
N GLY A 106 -2.45 -12.26 8.82
CA GLY A 106 -2.48 -13.50 9.59
C GLY A 106 -3.82 -13.73 10.28
N ALA A 107 -4.38 -12.70 10.93
CA ALA A 107 -5.70 -12.78 11.55
C ALA A 107 -6.83 -13.09 10.53
N ALA A 108 -6.74 -12.55 9.31
CA ALA A 108 -7.68 -12.87 8.23
C ALA A 108 -7.51 -14.31 7.71
N GLN A 109 -6.28 -14.82 7.65
CA GLN A 109 -5.98 -16.20 7.28
C GLN A 109 -6.51 -17.19 8.33
N ASP A 110 -6.27 -16.94 9.62
CA ASP A 110 -6.74 -17.78 10.73
C ASP A 110 -8.27 -17.90 10.77
N ARG A 111 -8.97 -16.87 10.29
CA ARG A 111 -10.44 -16.82 10.18
C ARG A 111 -10.98 -17.43 8.88
N GLY A 112 -10.10 -17.93 8.01
CA GLY A 112 -10.49 -18.43 6.69
C GLY A 112 -11.17 -17.37 5.82
N LEU A 113 -10.73 -16.12 5.91
CA LEU A 113 -11.23 -15.04 5.04
C LEU A 113 -10.45 -14.98 3.73
N ILE A 114 -9.17 -15.36 3.77
CA ILE A 114 -8.27 -15.43 2.62
C ILE A 114 -7.43 -16.72 2.62
N ARG A 115 -6.80 -17.02 1.50
CA ARG A 115 -5.84 -18.13 1.34
C ARG A 115 -4.61 -17.97 2.26
N ALA A 116 -4.08 -19.08 2.76
CA ALA A 116 -3.00 -19.12 3.75
C ALA A 116 -1.58 -19.07 3.13
N ASP A 117 -1.48 -19.22 1.82
CA ASP A 117 -0.24 -19.28 1.05
C ASP A 117 0.04 -17.96 0.30
N VAL A 118 -0.32 -16.82 0.90
CA VAL A 118 -0.01 -15.48 0.39
C VAL A 118 0.44 -14.53 1.51
N GLY A 119 1.40 -13.65 1.23
CA GLY A 119 1.94 -12.66 2.15
C GLY A 119 1.52 -11.22 1.83
N VAL A 120 1.78 -10.30 2.77
CA VAL A 120 1.49 -8.85 2.61
C VAL A 120 2.12 -8.28 1.33
N PRO A 121 3.41 -8.51 1.00
CA PRO A 121 4.03 -7.97 -0.20
C PRO A 121 3.33 -8.42 -1.48
N GLU A 122 2.89 -9.68 -1.55
CA GLU A 122 2.21 -10.25 -2.72
C GLU A 122 0.84 -9.62 -2.92
N ILE A 123 0.04 -9.51 -1.85
CA ILE A 123 -1.26 -8.81 -1.88
C ILE A 123 -1.04 -7.37 -2.37
N LEU A 124 -0.12 -6.64 -1.73
CA LEU A 124 0.12 -5.24 -2.01
C LEU A 124 0.60 -5.00 -3.45
N LEU A 125 1.55 -5.81 -3.95
CA LEU A 125 2.09 -5.68 -5.30
C LEU A 125 1.10 -6.14 -6.37
N MET A 126 0.28 -7.16 -6.09
CA MET A 126 -0.78 -7.60 -6.98
C MET A 126 -1.78 -6.45 -7.23
N PHE A 127 -2.22 -5.76 -6.18
CA PHE A 127 -3.08 -4.59 -6.33
C PHE A 127 -2.34 -3.40 -6.97
N ALA A 128 -1.09 -3.13 -6.59
CA ALA A 128 -0.28 -2.05 -7.17
C ALA A 128 -0.09 -2.20 -8.69
N ALA A 129 0.09 -3.43 -9.17
CA ALA A 129 0.24 -3.71 -10.60
C ALA A 129 -1.10 -3.63 -11.33
N ALA A 130 -2.15 -4.23 -10.76
CA ALA A 130 -3.43 -4.37 -11.44
C ALA A 130 -4.27 -3.09 -11.50
N LEU A 131 -4.13 -2.19 -10.52
CA LEU A 131 -4.91 -0.95 -10.45
C LEU A 131 -4.29 0.20 -11.23
N ARG A 132 -3.10 0.03 -11.82
CA ARG A 132 -2.48 1.08 -12.62
C ARG A 132 -3.19 1.20 -13.97
N PRO A 133 -3.55 2.43 -14.41
CA PRO A 133 -4.02 2.67 -15.77
C PRO A 133 -2.97 2.20 -16.78
N LEU A 134 -3.42 1.59 -17.88
CA LEU A 134 -2.54 1.22 -18.98
C LEU A 134 -2.28 2.46 -19.84
N PRO A 135 -1.00 2.88 -20.00
CA PRO A 135 -0.67 4.00 -20.87
C PRO A 135 -1.15 3.75 -22.30
N GLY A 136 -1.72 4.77 -22.93
CA GLY A 136 -2.20 4.71 -24.31
C GLY A 136 -3.62 4.17 -24.50
N LEU A 137 -4.32 3.76 -23.43
CA LEU A 137 -5.75 3.48 -23.49
C LEU A 137 -6.58 4.72 -23.13
N PRO A 138 -7.79 4.89 -23.70
CA PRO A 138 -8.74 5.91 -23.28
C PRO A 138 -9.11 5.76 -21.79
N ASP A 139 -9.40 6.88 -21.14
CA ASP A 139 -9.71 6.93 -19.70
C ASP A 139 -10.96 6.10 -19.36
N GLU A 140 -11.98 6.12 -20.23
CA GLU A 140 -13.21 5.35 -20.05
C GLU A 140 -12.95 3.84 -20.06
N LEU A 141 -12.05 3.38 -20.93
CA LEU A 141 -11.67 1.97 -20.98
C LEU A 141 -10.82 1.57 -19.77
N ASN A 142 -9.90 2.44 -19.34
CA ASN A 142 -9.14 2.22 -18.11
C ASN A 142 -10.06 2.11 -16.89
N ALA A 143 -11.08 2.97 -16.79
CA ALA A 143 -12.08 2.92 -15.73
C ALA A 143 -12.88 1.61 -15.76
N ALA A 144 -13.40 1.21 -16.93
CA ALA A 144 -14.15 -0.03 -17.08
C ALA A 144 -13.32 -1.29 -16.74
N LEU A 145 -12.03 -1.31 -17.12
CA LEU A 145 -11.11 -2.39 -16.76
C LEU A 145 -10.83 -2.41 -15.24
N LEU A 146 -10.69 -1.24 -14.62
CA LEU A 146 -10.46 -1.13 -13.18
C LEU A 146 -11.62 -1.72 -12.37
N GLU A 147 -12.86 -1.38 -12.73
CA GLU A 147 -14.09 -1.92 -12.12
C GLU A 147 -14.13 -3.45 -12.17
N ARG A 148 -13.57 -4.04 -13.24
CA ARG A 148 -13.56 -5.49 -13.45
C ARG A 148 -12.40 -6.21 -12.75
N ARG A 149 -11.24 -5.56 -12.60
CA ARG A 149 -10.04 -6.14 -11.97
C ARG A 149 -10.17 -6.28 -10.47
N ALA A 150 -10.66 -5.26 -9.77
CA ALA A 150 -10.79 -5.29 -8.31
C ALA A 150 -11.52 -6.54 -7.76
N PRO A 151 -12.70 -6.94 -8.26
CA PRO A 151 -13.38 -8.15 -7.79
C PRO A 151 -12.66 -9.44 -8.18
N LEU A 152 -11.91 -9.47 -9.29
CA LEU A 152 -11.10 -10.64 -9.67
C LEU A 152 -9.93 -10.85 -8.72
N LEU A 153 -9.25 -9.77 -8.33
CA LEU A 153 -8.16 -9.81 -7.35
C LEU A 153 -8.67 -10.26 -5.98
N ARG A 154 -9.81 -9.74 -5.54
CA ARG A 154 -10.48 -10.20 -4.30
C ARG A 154 -10.84 -11.69 -4.39
N ALA A 155 -11.34 -12.15 -5.53
CA ALA A 155 -11.63 -13.56 -5.74
C ALA A 155 -10.37 -14.44 -5.68
N ALA A 156 -9.23 -13.96 -6.18
CA ALA A 156 -7.94 -14.67 -6.11
C ALA A 156 -7.40 -14.82 -4.69
N LEU A 157 -7.84 -13.97 -3.75
CA LEU A 157 -7.47 -14.07 -2.33
C LEU A 157 -8.36 -15.03 -1.55
N ARG A 158 -9.51 -15.48 -2.08
CA ARG A 158 -10.42 -16.34 -1.33
C ARG A 158 -9.74 -17.63 -0.87
N PRO A 159 -10.15 -18.21 0.27
CA PRO A 159 -9.59 -19.46 0.75
C PRO A 159 -9.78 -20.59 -0.27
N GLY A 160 -8.76 -21.46 -0.39
CA GLY A 160 -8.77 -22.60 -1.29
C GLY A 160 -8.13 -22.31 -2.65
N GLY A 161 -8.37 -23.22 -3.61
CA GLY A 161 -7.71 -23.21 -4.92
C GLY A 161 -6.40 -24.01 -4.94
N ASP A 162 -5.75 -24.03 -6.09
CA ASP A 162 -4.44 -24.66 -6.24
C ASP A 162 -3.38 -23.90 -5.41
N PRO A 163 -2.51 -24.59 -4.67
CA PRO A 163 -1.44 -23.96 -3.91
C PRO A 163 -0.54 -23.09 -4.80
N LEU A 164 -0.16 -21.91 -4.30
CA LEU A 164 0.86 -21.10 -4.96
C LEU A 164 2.22 -21.80 -4.86
N PRO A 165 3.08 -21.66 -5.90
CA PRO A 165 4.41 -22.22 -5.85
C PRO A 165 5.28 -21.51 -4.82
N GLY A 166 6.02 -22.30 -4.03
CA GLY A 166 6.97 -21.77 -3.04
C GLY A 166 6.31 -21.37 -1.72
N ARG A 167 7.01 -20.54 -0.94
CA ARG A 167 6.48 -19.97 0.30
C ARG A 167 6.03 -18.53 0.05
N PRO A 168 5.07 -18.01 0.83
CA PRO A 168 4.74 -16.58 0.84
C PRO A 168 5.99 -15.71 1.01
N VAL A 169 6.01 -14.57 0.32
CA VAL A 169 7.01 -13.54 0.57
C VAL A 169 6.63 -12.82 1.86
N GLU A 170 7.50 -12.89 2.86
CA GLU A 170 7.26 -12.28 4.15
C GLU A 170 7.63 -10.80 4.14
N VAL A 171 7.04 -10.03 5.05
CA VAL A 171 7.43 -8.62 5.26
C VAL A 171 8.91 -8.50 5.55
N ALA A 172 9.50 -9.46 6.29
CA ALA A 172 10.92 -9.48 6.58
C ALA A 172 11.79 -9.61 5.32
N ASP A 173 11.37 -10.40 4.32
CA ASP A 173 12.09 -10.54 3.05
C ASP A 173 12.13 -9.20 2.30
N LEU A 174 10.97 -8.52 2.25
CA LEU A 174 10.84 -7.20 1.63
C LEU A 174 11.68 -6.16 2.38
N LEU A 175 11.58 -6.08 3.70
CA LEU A 175 12.32 -5.09 4.50
C LEU A 175 13.83 -5.30 4.42
N THR A 176 14.31 -6.55 4.40
CA THR A 176 15.73 -6.86 4.19
C THR A 176 16.20 -6.37 2.81
N THR A 177 15.36 -6.55 1.79
CA THR A 177 15.64 -6.05 0.43
C THR A 177 15.55 -4.53 0.31
N LEU A 178 14.91 -3.84 1.24
CA LEU A 178 14.78 -2.37 1.25
C LEU A 178 15.67 -1.71 2.32
N ALA A 179 16.50 -2.47 3.03
CA ALA A 179 17.47 -1.94 3.95
C ALA A 179 18.58 -1.22 3.16
N PRO A 180 19.08 -0.07 3.67
CA PRO A 180 20.19 0.66 3.05
C PRO A 180 21.46 -0.20 2.94
#